data_AF-A0A9D6BJM5-F1
#
_entry.id   AF-A0A9D6BJM5-F1
#
_cell.length_a   1.000
_cell.length_b   1.000
_cell.length_c   1.000
_cell.angle_alpha   90.00
_cell.angle_beta   90.00
_cell.angle_gamma   90.00
#
_symmetry.space_group_name_H-M   'P 1'
#
loop_
_entity.id
_entity.type
_entity.pdbx_description
1 polymer ?
#
loop_
_entity_poly.entity_id
_entity_poly.type
_entity_poly.pdbx_seq_one_letter_code
_entity_poly.pdbx_strand_id
1 'polypeptide(L)' 'MNPLPAPPALDDDPDPMPQAPEPPDLNACCGSGCDPCIFDAHDLAMDEHRQALRAWQARRAVQATQAPR' A
#
# COMPACT_ATOMS: atom_id res chain seq x y z
N MET A 1 2.43 -11.48 26.73
CA MET A 1 1.85 -11.39 25.38
C MET A 1 2.96 -10.93 24.45
N ASN A 2 3.63 -11.86 23.79
CA ASN A 2 4.69 -11.55 22.82
C ASN A 2 4.00 -11.26 21.47
N PRO A 3 4.26 -10.12 20.79
CA PRO A 3 3.68 -9.91 19.47
C PRO A 3 4.26 -10.92 18.47
N LEU A 4 3.38 -11.48 17.65
CA LEU A 4 3.75 -12.31 16.50
C LEU A 4 4.65 -11.48 15.56
N PRO A 5 5.77 -12.03 15.07
CA PRO A 5 6.52 -11.39 14.00
C PRO A 5 5.64 -11.34 12.73
N ALA A 6 5.51 -10.15 12.13
CA ALA A 6 4.92 -10.00 10.82
C ALA A 6 5.73 -10.85 9.80
N PRO A 7 5.08 -11.54 8.86
CA PRO A 7 5.80 -12.29 7.84
C PRO A 7 6.65 -11.28 7.03
N PRO A 8 7.93 -11.60 6.75
CA PRO A 8 8.69 -10.78 5.83
C PRO A 8 8.02 -10.93 4.47
N ALA A 9 7.59 -9.81 3.88
CA ALA A 9 7.15 -9.77 2.49
C ALA A 9 8.37 -10.06 1.61
N LEU A 10 8.71 -11.34 1.49
CA LEU A 10 9.74 -11.85 0.59
C LEU A 10 9.05 -12.31 -0.68
N ASP A 11 8.50 -11.36 -1.41
CA ASP A 11 8.42 -11.51 -2.85
C ASP A 11 9.85 -11.28 -3.34
N ASP A 12 10.51 -12.32 -3.86
CA ASP A 12 11.82 -12.24 -4.55
C ASP A 12 11.74 -11.39 -5.85
N ASP A 13 10.62 -10.70 -6.06
CA ASP A 13 10.41 -9.77 -7.16
C ASP A 13 11.13 -8.45 -6.80
N PRO A 14 12.11 -8.00 -7.61
CA PRO A 14 12.81 -6.74 -7.37
C PRO A 14 11.91 -5.51 -7.50
N ASP A 15 10.68 -5.67 -8.00
CA ASP A 15 9.66 -4.63 -8.13
C ASP A 15 8.28 -5.18 -7.69
N PRO A 16 8.06 -5.40 -6.38
CA PRO A 16 6.82 -5.99 -5.88
C PRO A 16 5.63 -5.05 -6.10
N MET A 17 4.44 -5.62 -6.21
CA MET A 17 3.22 -4.84 -6.38
C MET A 17 2.97 -3.99 -5.12
N PRO A 18 2.73 -2.67 -5.24
CA PRO A 18 2.41 -1.85 -4.08
C PRO A 18 1.11 -2.35 -3.46
N GLN A 19 1.11 -2.51 -2.14
CA GLN A 19 -0.05 -3.00 -1.39
C GLN A 19 -0.92 -1.83 -0.93
N ALA A 20 -2.24 -2.06 -0.90
CA ALA A 20 -3.18 -1.05 -0.45
C ALA A 20 -3.03 -0.85 1.07
N PRO A 21 -3.16 0.40 1.56
CA PRO A 21 -3.19 0.64 3.00
C PRO A 21 -4.39 -0.04 3.63
N GLU A 22 -4.22 -0.50 4.86
CA GLU A 22 -5.31 -1.16 5.59
C GLU A 22 -6.37 -0.12 6.00
N PRO A 23 -7.67 -0.40 5.77
CA PRO A 23 -8.72 0.51 6.19
C PRO A 23 -8.69 0.75 7.70
N PRO A 24 -8.82 2.01 8.16
CA PRO A 24 -8.84 2.30 9.59
C PRO A 24 -10.10 1.74 10.25
N ASP A 25 -9.96 1.24 11.48
CA ASP A 25 -11.08 0.81 12.31
C ASP A 25 -11.96 2.01 12.69
N LEU A 26 -13.28 1.84 12.66
CA LEU A 26 -14.23 2.84 13.14
C LEU A 26 -14.00 3.21 14.61
N ASN A 27 -13.54 2.26 15.44
CA ASN A 27 -13.22 2.48 16.84
C ASN A 27 -11.91 3.28 17.04
N ALA A 28 -11.05 3.34 16.01
CA ALA A 28 -9.88 4.21 16.00
C ALA A 28 -10.24 5.65 15.62
N CYS A 29 -11.44 5.88 15.06
CA CYS A 29 -11.97 7.21 14.87
C CYS A 29 -12.45 7.78 16.22
N CYS A 30 -11.89 8.92 16.61
CA CYS A 30 -12.27 9.56 17.87
C CYS A 30 -13.70 10.17 17.87
N GLY A 31 -14.41 10.12 16.74
CA GLY A 31 -15.84 10.46 16.61
C GLY A 31 -16.20 11.94 16.84
N SER A 32 -15.23 12.77 17.20
CA SER A 32 -15.42 14.17 17.62
C SER A 32 -14.65 15.18 16.75
N GLY A 33 -14.09 14.72 15.62
CA GLY A 33 -13.35 15.57 14.68
C GLY A 33 -11.87 15.74 15.04
N CYS A 34 -11.20 14.66 15.47
CA CYS A 34 -9.75 14.68 15.64
C CYS A 34 -9.05 15.08 14.32
N ASP A 35 -8.01 15.91 14.44
CA ASP A 35 -7.20 16.40 13.32
C ASP A 35 -5.74 15.92 13.51
N PRO A 36 -5.19 15.12 12.56
CA PRO A 36 -5.81 14.69 11.31
C PRO A 36 -6.85 13.57 11.51
N CYS A 37 -7.94 13.65 10.74
CA CYS A 37 -8.94 12.59 10.68
C CYS A 37 -8.27 11.32 10.14
N ILE A 38 -8.47 10.19 10.82
CA ILE A 38 -7.86 8.91 10.41
C ILE A 38 -8.31 8.47 9.01
N PHE A 39 -9.54 8.82 8.61
CA PHE A 39 -10.05 8.56 7.27
C PHE A 39 -9.37 9.45 6.22
N ASP A 40 -9.11 10.73 6.54
CA ASP A 40 -8.42 11.64 5.62
C ASP A 40 -6.96 11.19 5.40
N ALA A 41 -6.29 10.74 6.47
CA ALA A 41 -4.94 10.19 6.37
C ALA A 41 -4.92 8.90 5.53
N HIS A 42 -5.92 8.03 5.70
CA HIS A 42 -6.08 6.82 4.89
C HIS A 42 -6.37 7.16 3.41
N ASP A 43 -7.21 8.16 3.15
CA ASP A 43 -7.52 8.57 1.77
C ASP A 43 -6.29 9.11 1.05
N LEU A 44 -5.45 9.89 1.74
CA LEU A 44 -4.15 10.31 1.20
C LEU A 44 -3.24 9.12 0.89
N ALA A 45 -3.13 8.15 1.82
CA ALA A 45 -2.35 6.95 1.59
C ALA A 45 -2.90 6.10 0.43
N MET A 46 -4.22 6.05 0.26
CA MET A 46 -4.88 5.40 -0.87
C MET A 46 -4.53 6.09 -2.20
N ASP A 47 -4.44 7.43 -2.21
CA ASP A 47 -4.03 8.17 -3.40
C ASP A 47 -2.57 7.91 -3.78
N GLU A 48 -1.66 7.88 -2.81
CA GLU A 48 -0.26 7.48 -3.01
C GLU A 48 -0.18 6.05 -3.54
N HIS A 49 -0.94 5.12 -2.96
CA HIS A 49 -1.02 3.74 -3.43
C HIS A 49 -1.48 3.66 -4.90
N ARG A 50 -2.54 4.40 -5.28
CA ARG A 50 -3.03 4.44 -6.67
C ARG A 50 -1.98 5.00 -7.63
N GLN A 51 -1.16 5.96 -7.20
CA GLN A 51 -0.06 6.48 -8.01
C GLN A 51 1.06 5.44 -8.15
N ALA A 52 1.47 4.83 -7.05
CA ALA A 52 2.48 3.78 -7.03
C ALA A 52 2.06 2.59 -7.91
N LEU A 53 0.80 2.17 -7.84
CA LEU A 53 0.25 1.06 -8.61
C LEU A 53 0.29 1.37 -10.11
N ARG A 54 -0.06 2.59 -10.53
CA ARG A 54 0.06 3.01 -11.93
C ARG A 54 1.51 3.00 -12.41
N ALA A 55 2.44 3.51 -11.60
CA ALA A 55 3.86 3.52 -11.94
C ALA A 55 4.42 2.09 -12.05
N TRP A 56 4.04 1.20 -11.13
CA TRP A 56 4.40 -0.20 -11.14
C TRP A 56 3.88 -0.92 -12.39
N GLN A 57 2.61 -0.72 -12.75
CA GLN A 57 2.03 -1.30 -13.98
C GLN A 57 2.79 -0.85 -15.24
N ALA A 58 3.17 0.43 -15.32
CA ALA A 58 3.95 0.96 -16.43
C ALA A 58 5.34 0.30 -16.53
N ARG A 59 6.03 0.12 -15.39
CA ARG A 59 7.32 -0.59 -15.34
C ARG A 59 7.18 -2.04 -15.78
N ARG A 60 6.13 -2.74 -15.35
CA ARG A 60 5.90 -4.15 -15.75
C ARG A 60 5.56 -4.33 -17.21
N ALA A 61 4.80 -3.41 -17.81
CA ALA A 61 4.55 -3.43 -19.26
C ALA A 61 5.88 -3.32 -20.05
N VAL A 62 6.78 -2.47 -19.57
CA VAL A 62 8.12 -2.28 -20.15
C VAL A 62 9.04 -3.49 -19.90
N GLN A 63 8.99 -4.11 -18.71
CA GLN A 63 9.75 -5.34 -18.41
C GLN A 63 9.24 -6.54 -19.22
N ALA A 64 7.92 -6.71 -19.35
CA ALA A 64 7.32 -7.78 -20.15
C ALA A 64 7.74 -7.71 -21.62
N THR A 65 7.99 -6.50 -22.13
CA THR A 65 8.49 -6.27 -23.49
C THR A 65 9.99 -6.55 -23.63
N GLN A 66 10.75 -6.42 -22.53
CA GLN A 66 12.21 -6.55 -22.53
C GLN A 66 12.73 -7.93 -22.09
N ALA A 67 11.87 -8.83 -21.63
CA ALA A 67 12.26 -10.19 -21.30
C ALA A 67 12.80 -10.91 -22.56
N PRO A 68 14.10 -11.25 -22.61
CA PRO A 68 14.65 -11.99 -23.74
C PRO A 68 13.99 -13.37 -23.83
N ARG A 69 13.52 -13.73 -25.03
CA ARG A 69 12.93 -15.06 -25.33
C ARG A 69 13.95 -16.18 -25.19
#